data_AF-A0A437PE45-F1
#
_entry.id   AF-A0A437PE45-F1
#
_cell.length_a   1.000
_cell.length_b   1.000
_cell.length_c   1.000
_cell.angle_alpha   90.00
_cell.angle_beta   90.00
_cell.angle_gamma   90.00
#
_symmetry.space_group_name_H-M   'P 1'
#
loop_
_entity.id
_entity.type
_entity.pdbx_description
1 polymer ?
#
loop_
_entity_poly.entity_id
_entity_poly.type
_entity_poly.pdbx_seq_one_letter_code
_entity_poly.pdbx_strand_id
1 'polypeptide(L)'
;MTIPILLDTQLMVLLAVGATSLSIIPKHKNLTEFTVDDFELLLHLLGRDPELILLPNTVSEAANLLRQHRDPERSRIMATLETIVGSNVERYVPSSEVVLRPDFRRLGLTDTAILEACKLPAYQILTADLDLFVAASISGLQAVSFNHQREDYGLI
;
A
#
# COMPACT_ATOMS: atom_id res chain seq x y z
N MET A 1 -7.18 9.33 18.59
CA MET A 1 -7.61 8.36 17.56
C MET A 1 -6.79 8.69 16.33
N THR A 2 -5.99 7.73 15.87
CA THR A 2 -5.25 7.82 14.61
C THR A 2 -6.24 7.64 13.44
N ILE A 3 -6.00 8.30 12.32
CA ILE A 3 -6.82 8.14 11.12
C ILE A 3 -6.42 6.79 10.49
N PRO A 4 -7.36 5.90 10.14
CA PRO A 4 -7.01 4.64 9.49
C PRO A 4 -6.32 4.88 8.14
N ILE A 5 -5.34 4.04 7.82
CA ILE A 5 -4.45 4.21 6.67
C ILE A 5 -4.75 3.12 5.64
N LEU A 6 -4.85 3.53 4.38
CA LEU A 6 -4.94 2.64 3.22
C LEU A 6 -3.63 2.77 2.43
N LEU A 7 -2.89 1.66 2.32
CA LEU A 7 -1.68 1.57 1.52
C LEU A 7 -2.01 1.19 0.07
N ASP A 8 -1.31 1.78 -0.89
CA ASP A 8 -1.28 1.21 -2.24
C ASP A 8 -0.59 -0.17 -2.27
N THR A 9 -0.66 -0.83 -3.43
CA THR A 9 -0.08 -2.17 -3.61
C THR A 9 1.43 -2.18 -3.36
N GLN A 10 2.18 -1.17 -3.81
CA GLN A 10 3.64 -1.17 -3.71
C GLN A 10 4.11 -1.03 -2.26
N LEU A 11 3.48 -0.15 -1.48
CA LEU A 11 3.78 0.04 -0.06
C LEU A 11 3.32 -1.16 0.79
N MET A 12 2.24 -1.85 0.40
CA MET A 12 1.85 -3.12 1.01
C MET A 12 2.93 -4.20 0.79
N VAL A 13 3.53 -4.26 -0.41
CA VAL A 13 4.63 -5.18 -0.71
C VAL A 13 5.87 -4.82 0.12
N LEU A 14 6.22 -3.53 0.21
CA LEU A 14 7.34 -3.06 1.03
C LEU A 14 7.15 -3.43 2.50
N LEU A 15 5.95 -3.20 3.06
CA LEU A 15 5.59 -3.55 4.43
C LEU A 15 5.77 -5.06 4.67
N ALA A 16 5.18 -5.91 3.82
CA ALA A 16 5.23 -7.35 4.01
C ALA A 16 6.66 -7.92 3.87
N VAL A 17 7.45 -7.44 2.91
CA VAL A 17 8.83 -7.89 2.72
C VAL A 17 9.73 -7.40 3.85
N GLY A 18 9.67 -6.11 4.19
CA GLY A 18 10.49 -5.51 5.25
C GLY A 18 10.19 -6.10 6.63
N ALA A 19 8.91 -6.32 6.95
CA ALA A 19 8.50 -6.98 8.20
C ALA A 19 8.94 -8.45 8.26
N THR A 20 9.17 -9.10 7.12
CA THR A 20 9.71 -10.46 7.06
C THR A 20 11.22 -10.47 7.33
N SER A 21 11.97 -9.64 6.60
CA SER A 21 13.40 -9.43 6.80
C SER A 21 13.90 -8.29 5.92
N LEU A 22 14.61 -7.33 6.53
CA LEU A 22 15.28 -6.22 5.83
C LEU A 22 16.21 -6.70 4.72
N SER A 23 16.84 -7.88 4.89
CA SER A 23 17.76 -8.45 3.89
C SER A 23 17.10 -8.87 2.59
N ILE A 24 15.77 -8.96 2.55
CA ILE A 24 15.00 -9.39 1.37
C ILE A 24 14.67 -8.18 0.48
N ILE A 25 14.50 -6.99 1.05
CA ILE A 25 14.15 -5.75 0.32
C ILE A 25 15.01 -5.58 -0.94
N PRO A 26 16.36 -5.54 -0.87
CA PRO A 26 17.19 -5.31 -2.07
C PRO A 26 17.21 -6.50 -3.06
N LYS A 27 16.67 -7.67 -2.67
CA LYS A 27 16.65 -8.88 -3.51
C LYS A 27 15.31 -9.09 -4.20
N HIS A 28 14.26 -8.44 -3.71
CA HIS A 28 12.91 -8.63 -4.21
C HIS A 28 12.70 -7.79 -5.47
N LYS A 29 12.44 -8.45 -6.61
CA LYS A 29 12.41 -7.78 -7.92
C LYS A 29 11.33 -6.70 -8.07
N ASN A 30 10.30 -6.69 -7.21
CA ASN A 30 9.24 -5.69 -7.21
C ASN A 30 9.52 -4.54 -6.23
N LEU A 31 10.71 -4.51 -5.59
CA LEU A 31 11.14 -3.46 -4.66
C LEU A 31 12.42 -2.77 -5.13
N THR A 32 12.71 -2.78 -6.44
CA THR A 32 13.94 -2.20 -6.98
C THR A 32 14.07 -0.69 -6.75
N GLU A 33 12.96 0.00 -6.50
CA GLU A 33 12.91 1.44 -6.20
C GLU A 33 12.98 1.75 -4.69
N PHE A 34 12.97 0.72 -3.84
CA PHE A 34 12.93 0.85 -2.39
C PHE A 34 14.17 0.26 -1.73
N THR A 35 14.58 0.89 -0.65
CA THR A 35 15.71 0.54 0.20
C THR A 35 15.24 0.12 1.59
N VAL A 36 16.18 -0.26 2.46
CA VAL A 36 15.88 -0.50 3.88
C VAL A 36 15.42 0.79 4.56
N ASP A 37 16.04 1.92 4.22
CA ASP A 37 15.70 3.23 4.81
C ASP A 37 14.28 3.66 4.41
N ASP A 38 13.83 3.30 3.19
CA ASP A 38 12.44 3.51 2.76
C ASP A 38 11.46 2.68 3.61
N PHE A 39 11.82 1.44 3.97
CA PHE A 39 10.98 0.66 4.88
C PHE A 39 10.92 1.29 6.29
N GLU A 40 12.04 1.80 6.80
CA GLU A 40 12.07 2.50 8.08
C GLU A 40 11.22 3.78 8.05
N LEU A 41 11.26 4.54 6.95
CA LEU A 41 10.37 5.68 6.71
C LEU A 41 8.90 5.26 6.68
N LEU A 42 8.58 4.15 6.00
CA LEU A 42 7.20 3.63 5.98
C LEU A 42 6.71 3.30 7.40
N LEU A 43 7.54 2.64 8.22
CA LEU A 43 7.19 2.37 9.62
C LEU A 43 7.03 3.66 10.44
N HIS A 44 7.87 4.67 10.19
CA HIS A 44 7.74 5.97 10.85
C HIS A 44 6.40 6.64 10.54
N LEU A 45 5.99 6.65 9.26
CA LEU A 45 4.72 7.23 8.81
C LEU A 45 3.50 6.47 9.33
N LEU A 46 3.59 5.14 9.41
CA LEU A 46 2.54 4.30 9.99
C LEU A 46 2.41 4.47 11.52
N GLY A 47 3.50 4.79 12.20
CA GLY A 47 3.54 4.86 13.65
C GLY A 47 3.53 3.49 14.32
N ARG A 48 3.36 3.47 15.65
CA ARG A 48 3.57 2.27 16.47
C ARG A 48 2.47 1.21 16.30
N ASP A 49 1.22 1.64 16.25
CA ASP A 49 0.04 0.77 16.20
C ASP A 49 -0.92 1.29 15.11
N PRO A 50 -0.54 1.16 13.81
CA PRO A 50 -1.36 1.66 12.71
C PRO A 50 -2.67 0.88 12.61
N GLU A 51 -3.76 1.60 12.36
CA GLU A 51 -5.02 0.99 11.94
C GLU A 51 -5.03 0.91 10.41
N LEU A 52 -4.68 -0.25 9.84
CA LEU A 52 -4.67 -0.43 8.40
C LEU A 52 -6.05 -0.88 7.90
N ILE A 53 -6.51 -0.25 6.83
CA ILE A 53 -7.67 -0.71 6.05
C ILE A 53 -7.16 -1.39 4.79
N LEU A 54 -7.62 -2.62 4.58
CA LEU A 54 -7.24 -3.42 3.42
C LEU A 54 -8.36 -3.42 2.38
N LEU A 55 -7.99 -3.48 1.10
CA LEU A 55 -8.93 -3.80 0.02
C LEU A 55 -8.60 -5.17 -0.57
N PRO A 56 -9.61 -5.98 -0.95
CA PRO A 56 -9.36 -7.28 -1.57
C PRO A 56 -8.48 -7.19 -2.81
N ASN A 57 -8.62 -6.12 -3.59
CA ASN A 57 -7.86 -5.90 -4.81
C ASN A 57 -6.38 -5.63 -4.50
N THR A 58 -6.09 -4.71 -3.57
CA THR A 58 -4.73 -4.40 -3.11
C THR A 58 -4.06 -5.62 -2.49
N VAL A 59 -4.77 -6.37 -1.64
CA VAL A 59 -4.24 -7.59 -1.00
C VAL A 59 -3.94 -8.66 -2.05
N SER A 60 -4.86 -8.88 -2.99
CA SER A 60 -4.68 -9.87 -4.06
C SER A 60 -3.50 -9.51 -4.98
N GLU A 61 -3.35 -8.23 -5.32
CA GLU A 61 -2.25 -7.75 -6.14
C GLU A 61 -0.91 -7.87 -5.41
N ALA A 62 -0.86 -7.45 -4.13
CA ALA A 62 0.31 -7.62 -3.29
C ALA A 62 0.70 -9.10 -3.16
N ALA A 63 -0.25 -10.00 -2.89
CA ALA A 63 0.01 -11.45 -2.84
C ALA A 63 0.61 -11.99 -4.14
N ASN A 64 0.12 -11.52 -5.29
CA ASN A 64 0.64 -11.89 -6.61
C ASN A 64 2.06 -11.38 -6.87
N LEU A 65 2.46 -10.25 -6.29
CA LEU A 65 3.82 -9.71 -6.37
C LEU A 65 4.76 -10.40 -5.37
N LEU A 66 4.31 -10.63 -4.14
CA LEU A 66 5.08 -11.24 -3.05
C LEU A 66 5.46 -12.70 -3.33
N ARG A 67 4.59 -13.46 -4.02
CA ARG A 67 4.88 -14.85 -4.41
C ARG A 67 6.02 -14.96 -5.43
N GLN A 68 6.47 -13.86 -6.02
CA GLN A 68 7.49 -13.84 -7.09
C GLN A 68 8.91 -13.88 -6.52
N HIS A 69 9.11 -14.78 -5.56
CA HIS A 69 10.36 -15.01 -4.86
C HIS A 69 10.60 -16.51 -4.64
N ARG A 70 11.81 -16.93 -4.28
CA ARG A 70 12.13 -18.35 -4.08
C ARG A 70 11.93 -18.79 -2.62
N ASP A 71 11.64 -20.06 -2.42
CA ASP A 71 11.68 -20.64 -1.07
C ASP A 71 13.12 -20.68 -0.53
N PRO A 72 13.30 -20.57 0.80
CA PRO A 72 12.26 -20.48 1.84
C PRO A 72 11.74 -19.06 2.11
N GLU A 73 12.33 -18.03 1.50
CA GLU A 73 11.94 -16.63 1.72
C GLU A 73 10.51 -16.34 1.28
N ARG A 74 10.07 -16.90 0.14
CA ARG A 74 8.68 -16.78 -0.33
C ARG A 74 7.67 -17.21 0.74
N SER A 75 7.84 -18.40 1.30
CA SER A 75 6.93 -18.93 2.33
C SER A 75 6.88 -18.04 3.57
N ARG A 76 8.03 -17.48 3.99
CA ARG A 76 8.09 -16.52 5.11
C ARG A 76 7.37 -15.22 4.80
N ILE A 77 7.56 -14.66 3.60
CA ILE A 77 6.87 -13.45 3.15
C ILE A 77 5.35 -13.65 3.16
N MET A 78 4.87 -14.80 2.65
CA MET A 78 3.44 -15.09 2.61
C MET A 78 2.84 -15.30 4.01
N ALA A 79 3.59 -15.87 4.95
CA ALA A 79 3.15 -15.96 6.36
C ALA A 79 3.06 -14.57 7.03
N THR A 80 3.95 -13.65 6.68
CA THR A 80 3.85 -12.25 7.13
C THR A 80 2.61 -11.58 6.55
N LEU A 81 2.32 -11.79 5.26
CA LEU A 81 1.09 -11.29 4.63
C LEU A 81 -0.17 -11.87 5.29
N GLU A 82 -0.19 -13.17 5.59
CA GLU A 82 -1.27 -13.82 6.33
C GLU A 82 -1.51 -13.13 7.68
N THR A 83 -0.44 -12.80 8.41
CA THR A 83 -0.53 -12.08 9.69
C THR A 83 -1.10 -10.67 9.51
N ILE A 84 -0.64 -9.94 8.49
CA ILE A 84 -1.14 -8.58 8.17
C ILE A 84 -2.64 -8.64 7.84
N VAL A 85 -3.05 -9.55 6.95
CA VAL A 85 -4.46 -9.69 6.55
C VAL A 85 -5.33 -10.14 7.71
N GLY A 86 -4.87 -11.11 8.51
CA GLY A 86 -5.63 -11.65 9.64
C GLY A 86 -5.79 -10.68 10.82
N SER A 87 -4.96 -9.63 10.89
CA SER A 87 -4.96 -8.66 12.00
C SER A 87 -5.60 -7.32 11.65
N ASN A 88 -6.03 -7.11 10.40
CA ASN A 88 -6.58 -5.83 9.92
C ASN A 88 -7.96 -6.00 9.28
N VAL A 89 -8.69 -4.89 9.17
CA VAL A 89 -10.04 -4.89 8.62
C VAL A 89 -9.99 -4.76 7.09
N GLU A 90 -10.72 -5.65 6.42
CA GLU A 90 -10.91 -5.57 4.98
C GLU A 90 -12.20 -4.83 4.63
N ARG A 91 -12.10 -3.88 3.70
CA ARG A 91 -13.21 -3.12 3.14
C ARG A 91 -13.45 -3.57 1.71
N TYR A 92 -14.59 -4.22 1.47
CA TYR A 92 -15.02 -4.53 0.11
C TYR A 92 -15.62 -3.30 -0.57
N VAL A 93 -15.18 -3.04 -1.80
CA VAL A 93 -15.79 -2.08 -2.73
C VAL A 93 -16.14 -2.83 -4.01
N PRO A 94 -17.42 -2.87 -4.43
CA PRO A 94 -17.81 -3.57 -5.65
C PRO A 94 -17.15 -2.95 -6.89
N SER A 95 -16.50 -3.78 -7.72
CA SER A 95 -15.90 -3.31 -8.97
C SER A 95 -16.90 -2.60 -9.89
N SER A 96 -18.18 -3.00 -9.85
CA SER A 96 -19.27 -2.33 -10.58
C SER A 96 -19.50 -0.88 -10.16
N GLU A 97 -19.16 -0.51 -8.92
CA GLU A 97 -19.19 0.88 -8.43
C GLU A 97 -17.89 1.60 -8.79
N VAL A 98 -16.75 0.91 -8.65
CA VAL A 98 -15.42 1.45 -8.97
C VAL A 98 -15.33 1.93 -10.43
N VAL A 99 -15.83 1.14 -11.38
CA VAL A 99 -15.78 1.49 -12.82
C VAL A 99 -16.61 2.72 -13.20
N LEU A 100 -17.51 3.18 -12.32
CA LEU A 100 -18.31 4.38 -12.53
C LEU A 100 -17.53 5.66 -12.23
N ARG A 101 -16.41 5.57 -11.49
CA ARG A 101 -15.55 6.72 -11.25
C ARG A 101 -14.90 7.19 -12.55
N PRO A 102 -14.85 8.51 -12.80
CA PRO A 102 -14.13 9.06 -13.96
C PRO A 102 -12.66 8.64 -14.03
N ASP A 103 -12.02 8.43 -12.87
CA ASP A 103 -10.62 8.05 -12.73
C ASP A 103 -10.31 6.64 -13.28
N PHE A 104 -11.31 5.76 -13.34
CA PHE A 104 -11.14 4.33 -13.67
C PHE A 104 -10.34 4.10 -14.95
N ARG A 105 -10.61 4.89 -16.00
CA ARG A 105 -9.95 4.70 -17.30
C ARG A 105 -8.46 5.03 -17.28
N ARG A 106 -8.04 5.92 -16.37
CA ARG A 106 -6.65 6.36 -16.24
C ARG A 106 -5.91 5.52 -15.21
N LEU A 107 -6.51 5.33 -14.04
CA LEU A 107 -5.87 4.67 -12.88
C LEU A 107 -6.06 3.15 -12.86
N GLY A 108 -7.04 2.62 -13.58
CA GLY A 108 -7.39 1.20 -13.49
C GLY A 108 -8.15 0.85 -12.21
N LEU A 109 -8.37 -0.45 -11.99
CA LEU A 109 -9.33 -0.92 -11.00
C LEU A 109 -8.86 -0.74 -9.55
N THR A 110 -7.63 -1.15 -9.22
CA THR A 110 -7.12 -1.15 -7.84
C THR A 110 -7.08 0.27 -7.27
N ASP A 111 -6.41 1.18 -7.95
CA ASP A 111 -6.24 2.57 -7.50
C ASP A 111 -7.57 3.32 -7.43
N THR A 112 -8.46 3.07 -8.38
CA THR A 112 -9.80 3.66 -8.35
C THR A 112 -10.64 3.10 -7.18
N ALA A 113 -10.43 1.84 -6.79
CA ALA A 113 -11.06 1.26 -5.61
C ALA A 113 -10.55 1.89 -4.31
N ILE A 114 -9.25 2.26 -4.24
CA ILE A 114 -8.68 3.04 -3.14
C ILE A 114 -9.40 4.38 -2.98
N LEU A 115 -9.56 5.11 -4.09
CA LEU A 115 -10.27 6.39 -4.09
C LEU A 115 -11.75 6.25 -3.68
N GLU A 116 -12.41 5.15 -4.07
CA GLU A 116 -13.80 4.89 -3.70
C GLU A 116 -13.93 4.52 -2.22
N ALA A 117 -13.03 3.68 -1.70
CA ALA A 117 -13.02 3.25 -0.31
C ALA A 117 -12.83 4.41 0.67
N CYS A 118 -12.07 5.44 0.28
CA CYS A 118 -11.73 6.57 1.15
C CYS A 118 -12.79 7.70 1.13
N LYS A 119 -13.89 7.56 0.38
CA LYS A 119 -14.98 8.55 0.39
C LYS A 119 -15.64 8.63 1.76
N LEU A 120 -16.14 7.49 2.25
CA LEU A 120 -16.84 7.39 3.53
C LEU A 120 -16.70 5.96 4.11
N PRO A 121 -16.19 5.80 5.34
CA PRO A 121 -15.58 6.86 6.16
C PRO A 121 -14.25 7.36 5.55
N ALA A 122 -13.77 8.51 6.03
CA ALA A 122 -12.53 9.10 5.54
C ALA A 122 -11.32 8.31 6.08
N TYR A 123 -10.51 7.77 5.17
CA TYR A 123 -9.21 7.18 5.45
C TYR A 123 -8.10 8.03 4.84
N GLN A 124 -6.89 7.90 5.38
CA GLN A 124 -5.71 8.49 4.77
C GLN A 124 -5.10 7.50 3.77
N ILE A 125 -4.95 7.93 2.52
CA ILE A 125 -4.21 7.19 1.51
C ILE A 125 -2.73 7.47 1.71
N LEU A 126 -1.91 6.43 1.80
CA LEU A 126 -0.46 6.53 1.72
C LEU A 126 0.00 5.76 0.49
N THR A 127 0.63 6.46 -0.45
CA THR A 127 0.94 5.92 -1.78
C THR A 127 2.28 6.42 -2.32
N ALA A 128 3.01 5.55 -3.03
CA ALA A 128 4.18 5.92 -3.81
C ALA A 128 3.84 6.27 -5.27
N ASP A 129 2.57 6.10 -5.68
CA ASP A 129 2.09 6.41 -7.02
C ASP A 129 1.62 7.88 -7.12
N LEU A 130 2.27 8.64 -8.01
CA LEU A 130 1.96 10.06 -8.21
C LEU A 130 0.58 10.27 -8.82
N ASP A 131 0.15 9.40 -9.75
CA ASP A 131 -1.13 9.51 -10.43
C ASP A 131 -2.31 9.29 -9.47
N LEU A 132 -2.16 8.35 -8.52
CA LEU A 132 -3.10 8.10 -7.43
C LEU A 132 -3.10 9.25 -6.41
N PHE A 133 -1.93 9.73 -5.98
CA PHE A 133 -1.82 10.88 -5.06
C PHE A 133 -2.51 12.14 -5.62
N VAL A 134 -2.27 12.45 -6.90
CA VAL A 134 -2.89 13.59 -7.58
C VAL A 134 -4.40 13.40 -7.69
N ALA A 135 -4.87 12.20 -8.05
CA ALA A 135 -6.31 11.93 -8.15
C ALA A 135 -7.03 12.06 -6.81
N ALA A 136 -6.42 11.57 -5.73
CA ALA A 136 -6.92 11.71 -4.37
C ALA A 136 -7.01 13.19 -3.97
N SER A 137 -5.95 13.95 -4.24
CA SER A 137 -5.89 15.39 -3.93
C SER A 137 -6.95 16.18 -4.68
N ILE A 138 -7.13 15.93 -5.99
CA ILE A 138 -8.18 16.56 -6.81
C ILE A 138 -9.57 16.20 -6.29
N SER A 139 -9.76 14.97 -5.80
CA SER A 139 -11.01 14.50 -5.21
C SER A 139 -11.26 15.01 -3.78
N GLY A 140 -10.35 15.79 -3.20
CA GLY A 140 -10.44 16.29 -1.83
C GLY A 140 -10.28 15.21 -0.76
N LEU A 141 -9.68 14.07 -1.11
CA LEU A 141 -9.39 12.98 -0.17
C LEU A 141 -8.08 13.24 0.58
N GLN A 142 -7.95 12.65 1.78
CA GLN A 142 -6.70 12.70 2.52
C GLN A 142 -5.68 11.75 1.89
N ALA A 143 -4.57 12.30 1.39
CA ALA A 143 -3.50 11.51 0.79
C ALA A 143 -2.13 12.04 1.20
N VAL A 144 -1.18 11.12 1.36
CA VAL A 144 0.24 11.38 1.61
C VAL A 144 1.04 10.70 0.50
N SER A 145 1.84 11.49 -0.22
CA SER A 145 2.80 10.97 -1.20
C SER A 145 4.04 10.48 -0.47
N PHE A 146 4.30 9.18 -0.55
CA PHE A 146 5.49 8.57 0.02
C PHE A 146 6.77 9.12 -0.62
N ASN A 147 6.77 9.39 -1.93
CA ASN A 147 7.93 9.97 -2.61
C ASN A 147 8.26 11.39 -2.10
N HIS A 148 7.26 12.22 -1.80
CA HIS A 148 7.53 13.52 -1.16
C HIS A 148 8.13 13.31 0.24
N GLN A 149 7.67 12.30 0.99
CA GLN A 149 8.26 11.99 2.30
C GLN A 149 9.71 11.49 2.17
N ARG A 150 10.05 10.76 1.11
CA ARG A 150 11.44 10.34 0.81
C ARG A 150 12.34 11.55 0.53
N GLU A 151 11.86 12.52 -0.24
CA GLU A 151 12.57 13.79 -0.50
C GLU A 151 12.77 14.58 0.80
N ASP A 152 11.72 14.74 1.61
CA ASP A 152 11.79 15.45 2.90
C ASP A 152 12.77 14.78 3.88
N TYR A 153 12.90 13.45 3.84
CA TYR A 153 13.87 12.67 4.62
C TYR A 153 15.27 12.59 3.99
N GLY A 154 15.47 13.10 2.77
CA GLY A 154 16.75 13.06 2.06
C GLY A 154 17.16 11.67 1.58
N LEU A 155 16.21 10.80 1.25
CA LEU A 155 16.46 9.45 0.72
C LEU A 155 16.63 9.43 -0.81
N ILE A 156 16.16 10.48 -1.51
CA ILE A 156 16.28 10.67 -2.96
C ILE A 156 16.58 12.13 -3.30
#